data_AF-A0A242MSF4-F1
#
_entry.id   AF-A0A242MSF4-F1
#
_cell.length_a   1.000
_cell.length_b   1.000
_cell.length_c   1.000
_cell.angle_alpha   90.00
_cell.angle_beta   90.00
_cell.angle_gamma   90.00
#
_symmetry.space_group_name_H-M   'P 1'
#
loop_
_entity.id
_entity.type
_entity.pdbx_description
1 polymer ?
#
loop_
_entity_poly.entity_id
_entity_poly.type
_entity_poly.pdbx_seq_one_letter_code
_entity_poly.pdbx_strand_id
1 'polypeptide(L)'
;MRENAQRQAARDLSTIKALVDLMVQDHDLSFRAAHHVEGAVVRRAMDNRVPADLIDADMVESAAIEQLGKPLGIDAEAVRACLDPIKNVNARISTGDPSPLMLRAHASTAFERLSEAKVAINGWRDRIDQAHADL
;
A
#
# COMPACT_ATOMS: atom_id res chain seq x y z
N MET A 1 -10.05 8.85 -16.05
CA MET A 1 -9.20 9.14 -14.86
C MET A 1 -8.78 7.86 -14.12
N ARG A 2 -9.72 7.01 -13.66
CA ARG A 2 -9.42 5.76 -12.92
C ARG A 2 -8.49 4.79 -13.66
N GLU A 3 -8.81 4.49 -14.91
CA GLU A 3 -8.00 3.57 -15.74
C GLU A 3 -6.57 4.08 -15.94
N ASN A 4 -6.39 5.39 -16.07
CA ASN A 4 -5.06 5.99 -16.20
C ASN A 4 -4.26 5.88 -14.91
N ALA A 5 -4.89 6.11 -13.75
CA ALA A 5 -4.24 5.98 -12.45
C ALA A 5 -3.81 4.53 -12.17
N GLN A 6 -4.67 3.55 -12.46
CA GLN A 6 -4.33 2.14 -12.31
C GLN A 6 -3.20 1.72 -13.25
N ARG A 7 -3.27 2.13 -14.52
CA ARG A 7 -2.21 1.85 -15.50
C ARG A 7 -0.88 2.47 -15.07
N GLN A 8 -0.91 3.67 -14.51
CA GLN A 8 0.29 4.34 -14.01
C GLN A 8 0.90 3.57 -12.83
N ALA A 9 0.08 3.22 -11.82
CA ALA A 9 0.52 2.47 -10.65
C ALA A 9 1.02 1.05 -10.98
N ALA A 10 0.51 0.43 -12.04
CA ALA A 10 1.03 -0.86 -12.52
C ALA A 10 2.42 -0.73 -13.14
N ARG A 11 2.71 0.39 -13.81
CA ARG A 11 3.95 0.55 -14.59
C ARG A 11 5.06 1.26 -13.84
N ASP A 12 4.72 2.13 -12.89
CA ASP A 12 5.68 2.78 -12.01
C ASP A 12 6.09 1.87 -10.85
N LEU A 13 7.14 2.27 -10.13
CA LEU A 13 7.72 1.48 -9.06
C LEU A 13 6.96 1.60 -7.73
N SER A 14 5.73 2.13 -7.69
CA SER A 14 5.01 2.34 -6.43
C SER A 14 4.64 1.04 -5.70
N THR A 15 4.52 -0.07 -6.42
CA THR A 15 4.21 -1.40 -5.86
C THR A 15 5.43 -2.16 -5.36
N ILE A 16 6.66 -1.73 -5.72
CA ILE A 16 7.89 -2.50 -5.54
C ILE A 16 8.16 -2.89 -4.08
N LYS A 17 7.73 -2.04 -3.14
CA LYS A 17 7.88 -2.25 -1.70
C LYS A 17 7.24 -3.56 -1.21
N ALA A 18 6.23 -4.07 -1.90
CA ALA A 18 5.64 -5.37 -1.56
C ALA A 18 6.60 -6.55 -1.80
N LEU A 19 7.56 -6.43 -2.72
CA LEU A 19 8.60 -7.45 -2.87
C LEU A 19 9.47 -7.57 -1.62
N VAL A 20 9.79 -6.45 -0.96
CA VAL A 20 10.53 -6.48 0.31
C VAL A 20 9.72 -7.19 1.39
N ASP A 21 8.42 -6.88 1.48
CA ASP A 21 7.54 -7.50 2.47
C ASP A 21 7.44 -9.01 2.23
N LEU A 22 7.29 -9.44 0.97
CA LEU A 22 7.33 -10.85 0.55
C LEU A 22 8.64 -11.53 0.94
N MET A 23 9.79 -10.93 0.62
CA MET A 23 11.11 -11.48 0.93
C MET A 23 11.35 -11.63 2.45
N VAL A 24 10.88 -10.68 3.25
CA VAL A 24 11.00 -10.73 4.70
C VAL A 24 10.09 -11.81 5.29
N GLN A 25 8.84 -11.89 4.83
CA GLN A 25 7.82 -12.77 5.40
C GLN A 25 8.02 -14.24 4.97
N ASP A 26 8.30 -14.47 3.69
CA ASP A 26 8.24 -15.82 3.11
C ASP A 26 9.63 -16.43 2.89
N HIS A 27 10.69 -15.61 2.88
CA HIS A 27 12.07 -16.06 2.63
C HIS A 27 13.04 -15.77 3.78
N ASP A 28 12.55 -15.31 4.94
CA ASP A 28 13.34 -15.07 6.17
C ASP A 28 14.53 -14.10 5.96
N LEU A 29 14.37 -13.13 5.06
CA LEU A 29 15.37 -12.09 4.88
C LEU A 29 15.21 -11.01 5.96
N SER A 30 16.33 -10.52 6.47
CA SER A 30 16.31 -9.24 7.19
C SER A 30 15.81 -8.13 6.25
N PHE A 31 15.12 -7.14 6.80
CA PHE A 31 14.65 -5.97 6.02
C PHE A 31 15.78 -5.32 5.22
N ARG A 32 16.98 -5.20 5.82
CA ARG A 32 18.16 -4.65 5.14
C ARG A 32 18.53 -5.48 3.90
N ALA A 33 18.60 -6.81 4.04
CA ALA A 33 18.93 -7.69 2.93
C ALA A 33 17.88 -7.62 1.82
N ALA A 34 16.59 -7.69 2.17
CA ALA A 34 15.49 -7.57 1.22
C ALA A 34 15.51 -6.22 0.48
N HIS A 35 15.80 -5.12 1.18
CA HIS A 35 15.90 -3.79 0.57
C HIS A 35 17.10 -3.66 -0.39
N HIS A 36 18.22 -4.34 -0.12
CA HIS A 36 19.34 -4.40 -1.08
C HIS A 36 18.97 -5.17 -2.35
N VAL A 37 18.27 -6.30 -2.22
CA VAL A 37 17.76 -7.07 -3.38
C VAL A 37 16.77 -6.21 -4.18
N GLU A 38 15.79 -5.59 -3.53
CA GLU A 38 14.84 -4.67 -4.16
C GLU A 38 15.56 -3.54 -4.91
N GLY A 39 16.56 -2.90 -4.29
CA GLY A 39 17.33 -1.84 -4.92
C GLY A 39 18.06 -2.30 -6.19
N ALA A 40 18.59 -3.53 -6.19
CA ALA A 40 19.22 -4.13 -7.37
C ALA A 40 18.19 -4.46 -8.47
N VAL A 41 17.00 -4.95 -8.10
CA VAL A 41 15.86 -5.15 -9.02
C VAL A 41 15.46 -3.82 -9.67
N VAL A 42 15.22 -2.78 -8.86
CA VAL A 42 14.86 -1.43 -9.34
C VAL A 42 15.91 -0.89 -10.30
N ARG A 43 17.20 -0.97 -9.94
CA ARG A 43 18.29 -0.50 -10.80
C ARG A 43 18.25 -1.19 -12.16
N ARG A 44 18.15 -2.52 -12.19
CA ARG A 44 18.09 -3.28 -13.44
C ARG A 44 16.84 -2.99 -14.26
N ALA A 45 15.68 -2.84 -13.60
CA ALA A 45 14.45 -2.47 -14.28
C ALA A 45 14.60 -1.09 -14.97
N MET A 46 15.19 -0.12 -14.28
CA MET A 46 15.46 1.21 -14.84
C MET A 46 16.48 1.17 -16.00
N ASP A 47 17.61 0.47 -15.81
CA ASP A 47 18.66 0.34 -16.82
C ASP A 47 18.13 -0.29 -18.11
N ASN A 48 17.27 -1.30 -17.98
CA ASN A 48 16.64 -2.02 -19.09
C ASN A 48 15.31 -1.41 -19.56
N ARG A 49 14.86 -0.30 -18.95
CA ARG A 49 13.56 0.35 -19.21
C ARG A 49 12.36 -0.60 -19.11
N VAL A 50 12.43 -1.53 -18.17
CA VAL A 50 11.36 -2.48 -17.83
C VAL A 50 10.41 -1.79 -16.84
N PRO A 51 9.11 -1.67 -17.15
CA PRO A 51 8.11 -1.17 -16.21
C PRO A 51 7.87 -2.18 -15.08
N ALA A 52 7.32 -1.72 -13.95
CA ALA A 52 7.19 -2.56 -12.75
C ALA A 52 6.34 -3.81 -12.95
N ASP A 53 5.25 -3.72 -13.71
CA ASP A 53 4.37 -4.84 -14.08
C ASP A 53 5.05 -5.94 -14.92
N LEU A 54 6.24 -5.67 -15.46
CA LEU A 54 7.05 -6.62 -16.22
C LEU A 54 8.31 -7.09 -15.48
N ILE A 55 8.49 -6.70 -14.22
CA ILE A 55 9.50 -7.31 -13.36
C ILE A 55 9.05 -8.74 -13.04
N ASP A 56 9.89 -9.73 -13.35
CA ASP A 56 9.60 -11.14 -13.15
C ASP A 56 10.47 -11.76 -12.05
N ALA A 57 10.21 -13.04 -11.74
CA ALA A 57 10.96 -13.77 -10.73
C ALA A 57 12.44 -13.91 -11.11
N ASP A 58 12.77 -14.06 -12.39
CA ASP A 58 14.15 -14.21 -12.85
C ASP A 58 14.99 -12.95 -12.57
N MET A 59 14.38 -11.76 -12.73
CA MET A 59 15.02 -10.50 -12.34
C MET A 59 15.30 -10.42 -10.84
N VAL A 60 14.34 -10.88 -10.01
CA VAL A 60 14.49 -10.94 -8.54
C VAL A 60 15.55 -11.96 -8.14
N GLU A 61 15.53 -13.15 -8.72
CA GLU A 61 16.50 -14.22 -8.44
C GLU A 61 17.91 -13.80 -8.80
N SER A 62 18.08 -13.20 -9.98
CA SER A 62 19.37 -12.69 -10.41
C SER A 62 19.86 -11.59 -9.45
N ALA A 63 18.96 -10.79 -8.88
CA ALA A 63 19.30 -9.72 -7.93
C ALA A 63 19.66 -10.31 -6.55
N ALA A 64 18.96 -11.36 -6.12
CA ALA A 64 19.29 -12.11 -4.92
C ALA A 64 20.68 -12.77 -5.03
N ILE A 65 20.99 -13.39 -6.17
CA ILE A 65 22.33 -13.96 -6.41
C ILE A 65 23.41 -12.87 -6.34
N GLU A 66 23.17 -11.70 -6.94
CA GLU A 66 24.12 -10.57 -6.89
C GLU A 66 24.35 -10.06 -5.45
N GLN A 67 23.26 -9.87 -4.70
CA GLN A 67 23.31 -9.19 -3.39
C GLN A 67 23.61 -10.14 -2.22
N LEU A 68 23.23 -11.43 -2.35
CA LEU A 68 23.27 -12.42 -1.28
C LEU A 68 24.15 -13.64 -1.62
N GLY A 69 24.59 -13.77 -2.87
CA GLY A 69 25.38 -14.91 -3.34
C GLY A 69 24.58 -16.20 -3.54
N LYS A 70 23.25 -16.17 -3.40
CA LYS A 70 22.37 -17.34 -3.55
C LYS A 70 20.96 -16.93 -4.05
N PRO A 71 20.26 -17.82 -4.76
CA PRO A 71 18.85 -17.61 -5.11
C PRO A 71 17.94 -17.70 -3.88
N LEU A 72 16.72 -17.16 -4.01
CA LEU A 72 15.66 -17.22 -2.98
C LEU A 72 14.74 -18.43 -3.18
N GLY A 73 14.57 -18.90 -4.40
CA GLY A 73 13.50 -19.83 -4.78
C GLY A 73 12.13 -19.15 -4.72
N ILE A 74 12.04 -17.89 -5.14
CA ILE A 74 10.83 -17.07 -5.07
C ILE A 74 9.79 -17.54 -6.08
N ASP A 75 8.53 -17.59 -5.65
CA ASP A 75 7.43 -17.96 -6.54
C ASP A 75 7.09 -16.82 -7.52
N ALA A 76 6.96 -17.17 -8.79
CA ALA A 76 6.68 -16.22 -9.85
C ALA A 76 5.26 -15.63 -9.74
N GLU A 77 4.28 -16.38 -9.23
CA GLU A 77 2.94 -15.82 -8.99
C GLU A 77 2.95 -14.86 -7.80
N ALA A 78 3.70 -15.14 -6.74
CA ALA A 78 3.89 -14.23 -5.62
C ALA A 78 4.53 -12.89 -6.06
N VAL A 79 5.56 -12.93 -6.92
CA VAL A 79 6.16 -11.72 -7.51
C VAL A 79 5.13 -10.93 -8.32
N ARG A 80 4.39 -11.59 -9.22
CA ARG A 80 3.32 -10.94 -9.99
C ARG A 80 2.24 -10.34 -9.09
N ALA A 81 1.89 -11.04 -8.01
CA ALA A 81 0.88 -10.58 -7.07
C ALA A 81 1.31 -9.33 -6.30
N CYS A 82 2.60 -9.23 -5.94
CA CYS A 82 3.16 -8.05 -5.28
C CYS A 82 3.14 -6.81 -6.17
N LEU A 83 3.39 -7.01 -7.48
CA LEU A 83 3.51 -5.93 -8.47
C LEU A 83 2.17 -5.51 -9.08
N ASP A 84 1.10 -6.31 -8.90
CA ASP A 84 -0.26 -5.92 -9.23
C ASP A 84 -0.77 -4.85 -8.24
N PRO A 85 -1.13 -3.63 -8.71
CA PRO A 85 -1.52 -2.54 -7.83
C PRO A 85 -2.83 -2.80 -7.07
N ILE A 86 -3.76 -3.59 -7.64
CA ILE A 86 -5.01 -3.94 -6.97
C ILE A 86 -4.73 -4.93 -5.84
N LYS A 87 -3.93 -5.98 -6.13
CA LYS A 87 -3.54 -6.96 -5.10
C LYS A 87 -2.72 -6.28 -3.99
N ASN A 88 -1.80 -5.38 -4.34
CA ASN A 88 -0.99 -4.61 -3.38
C ASN A 88 -1.86 -3.79 -2.41
N VAL A 89 -2.83 -3.03 -2.92
CA VAL A 89 -3.76 -2.25 -2.08
C VAL A 89 -4.63 -3.16 -1.22
N ASN A 90 -5.14 -4.26 -1.78
CA ASN A 90 -6.01 -5.17 -1.05
C ASN A 90 -5.29 -5.93 0.07
N ALA A 91 -3.98 -6.21 -0.07
CA ALA A 91 -3.19 -6.91 0.93
C ALA A 91 -2.91 -6.06 2.19
N ARG A 92 -3.06 -4.74 2.11
CA ARG A 92 -2.78 -3.80 3.22
C ARG A 92 -3.99 -3.65 4.13
N ILE A 93 -4.04 -4.41 5.21
CA ILE A 93 -5.20 -4.53 6.10
C ILE A 93 -4.98 -4.02 7.53
N SER A 94 -3.87 -3.31 7.79
CA SER A 94 -3.61 -2.70 9.10
C SER A 94 -4.41 -1.41 9.27
N THR A 95 -4.64 -0.97 10.51
CA THR A 95 -5.27 0.33 10.81
C THR A 95 -4.54 1.46 10.08
N GLY A 96 -5.28 2.26 9.33
CA GLY A 96 -4.74 3.34 8.49
C GLY A 96 -4.43 2.96 7.03
N ASP A 97 -4.47 1.67 6.67
CA ASP A 97 -4.13 1.23 5.31
C ASP A 97 -5.20 1.55 4.25
N PRO A 98 -4.83 1.55 2.95
CA PRO A 98 -5.72 1.96 1.86
C PRO A 98 -6.67 0.87 1.37
N SER A 99 -6.66 -0.35 1.94
CA SER A 99 -7.54 -1.41 1.42
C SER A 99 -9.02 -1.03 1.53
N PRO A 100 -9.88 -1.54 0.64
CA PRO A 100 -11.32 -1.28 0.70
C PRO A 100 -11.95 -1.68 2.04
N LEU A 101 -11.42 -2.71 2.70
CA LEU A 101 -11.84 -3.13 4.03
C LEU A 101 -11.59 -2.03 5.06
N MET A 102 -10.35 -1.55 5.14
CA MET A 102 -9.95 -0.53 6.10
C MET A 102 -10.58 0.83 5.80
N LEU A 103 -10.69 1.20 4.52
CA LEU A 103 -11.35 2.43 4.10
C LEU A 103 -12.83 2.46 4.52
N ARG A 104 -13.56 1.34 4.39
CA ARG A 104 -14.95 1.24 4.85
C ARG A 104 -15.05 1.40 6.36
N ALA A 105 -14.16 0.76 7.12
CA ALA A 105 -14.12 0.91 8.57
C ALA A 105 -13.87 2.38 8.98
N HIS A 106 -12.85 3.03 8.39
CA HIS A 106 -12.56 4.44 8.66
C HIS A 106 -13.72 5.37 8.27
N ALA A 107 -14.39 5.11 7.15
CA ALA A 107 -15.55 5.89 6.71
C ALA A 107 -16.71 5.79 7.71
N SER A 108 -17.00 4.58 8.25
CA SER A 108 -18.02 4.39 9.28
C SER A 108 -17.73 5.25 10.51
N THR A 109 -16.51 5.14 11.05
CA THR A 109 -16.09 5.94 12.22
C THR A 109 -16.14 7.44 11.93
N ALA A 110 -15.78 7.87 10.72
CA ALA A 110 -15.88 9.28 10.33
C ALA A 110 -17.33 9.77 10.31
N PHE A 111 -18.27 8.95 9.82
CA PHE A 111 -19.69 9.27 9.82
C PHE A 111 -20.28 9.34 11.24
N GLU A 112 -19.87 8.44 12.13
CA GLU A 112 -20.26 8.47 13.55
C GLU A 112 -19.80 9.77 14.21
N ARG A 113 -18.51 10.12 14.07
CA ARG A 113 -17.95 11.38 14.60
C ARG A 113 -18.65 12.61 14.03
N LEU A 114 -18.99 12.58 12.74
CA LEU A 114 -19.73 13.67 12.10
C LEU A 114 -21.15 13.80 12.69
N SER A 115 -21.82 12.69 12.97
CA SER A 115 -23.13 12.68 13.61
C SER A 115 -23.08 13.27 15.01
N GLU A 116 -22.12 12.83 15.83
CA GLU A 116 -21.90 13.36 17.19
C GLU A 116 -21.62 14.86 17.17
N ALA A 117 -20.75 15.32 16.27
CA ALA A 117 -20.43 16.74 16.12
C ALA A 117 -21.66 17.57 15.75
N LYS A 118 -22.53 17.07 14.87
CA LYS A 118 -23.79 17.74 14.50
C LYS A 118 -24.73 17.85 15.69
N VAL A 119 -24.89 16.79 16.47
CA VAL A 119 -25.71 16.81 17.70
C VAL A 119 -25.18 17.84 18.69
N ALA A 120 -23.87 17.87 18.93
CA ALA A 120 -23.25 18.83 19.83
C ALA A 120 -23.46 20.28 19.38
N ILE A 121 -23.26 20.57 18.09
CA ILE A 121 -23.46 21.91 17.52
C ILE A 121 -24.92 22.36 17.67
N ASN A 122 -25.88 21.48 17.40
CA ASN A 122 -27.30 21.82 17.56
C ASN A 122 -27.62 22.11 19.03
N GLY A 123 -27.16 21.27 19.96
CA GLY A 123 -27.35 21.53 21.39
C GLY A 123 -26.68 22.82 21.87
N TRP A 124 -25.62 23.30 21.21
CA TRP A 124 -25.03 24.60 21.51
C TRP A 124 -25.88 25.76 21.01
N ARG A 125 -26.48 25.63 19.82
CA ARG A 125 -27.41 26.62 19.26
C ARG A 125 -28.63 26.78 20.15
N ASP A 126 -29.27 25.66 20.52
CA ASP A 126 -30.48 25.68 21.36
C ASP A 126 -30.24 26.40 22.70
N ARG A 127 -29.07 26.21 23.31
CA ARG A 127 -28.69 26.90 24.56
C ARG A 127 -28.50 28.41 24.38
N ILE A 128 -27.94 28.84 23.24
CA ILE A 128 -27.77 30.26 22.92
C ILE A 128 -29.15 30.89 22.68
N ASP A 129 -30.01 30.22 21.93
CA ASP A 129 -31.36 30.70 21.62
C ASP A 129 -32.22 30.83 22.88
N GLN A 130 -32.16 29.86 23.80
CA GLN A 130 -32.84 29.94 25.09
C GLN A 130 -32.34 31.12 25.94
N ALA A 131 -31.02 31.32 26.02
CA ALA A 131 -30.44 32.42 26.78
C ALA A 131 -30.84 33.80 26.24
N HIS A 132 -31.04 33.94 24.91
CA HIS A 132 -31.55 35.16 24.31
C HIS A 132 -33.05 35.39 24.58
N ALA A 133 -33.84 34.32 24.71
CA ALA A 133 -35.27 34.42 24.99
C ALA A 133 -35.58 34.83 26.45
N ASP A 134 -34.63 34.59 27.37
CA ASP A 134 -34.77 34.89 28.79
C ASP A 134 -34.32 36.34 29.17
N LEU A 135 -33.92 37.16 28.19
CA LEU A 135 -33.53 38.59 28.33
C LEU A 135 -34.70 39.53 28.00
#